data_AF-A0A6I5RL33-F1
#
_entry.id   AF-A0A6I5RL33-F1
#
_cell.length_a   1.000
_cell.length_b   1.000
_cell.length_c   1.000
_cell.angle_alpha   90.00
_cell.angle_beta   90.00
_cell.angle_gamma   90.00
#
_symmetry.space_group_name_H-M   'P 1'
#
loop_
_entity.id
_entity.type
_entity.pdbx_description
1 polymer ?
#
loop_
_entity_poly.entity_id
_entity_poly.type
_entity_poly.pdbx_seq_one_letter_code
_entity_poly.pdbx_strand_id
1 'polypeptide(L)' 'MNCGGYGQCGTCIVEIVEGMENLSPLTEVEKRKLKNKPDNYRLACQTLVNGPVTVKTKP' A
#
# COMPACT_ATOMS: atom_id res chain seq x y z
N MET A 1 -8.29 15.48 7.35
CA MET A 1 -6.99 15.36 8.04
C MET A 1 -6.42 13.99 7.71
N ASN A 2 -5.12 13.89 7.39
CA ASN A 2 -4.45 12.59 7.16
C ASN A 2 -3.53 12.25 8.35
N CYS A 3 -3.10 10.99 8.45
CA CYS A 3 -2.30 10.51 9.58
C CYS A 3 -0.78 10.66 9.40
N GLY A 4 -0.28 11.47 8.47
CA GLY A 4 1.17 11.70 8.31
C GLY A 4 2.05 10.46 8.06
N GLY A 5 1.47 9.31 7.70
CA GLY A 5 2.20 8.07 7.47
C GLY A 5 2.16 7.05 8.61
N TYR A 6 1.37 7.26 9.67
CA TYR A 6 1.22 6.30 10.78
C TYR A 6 0.28 5.11 10.50
N GLY A 7 -0.13 4.89 9.25
CA GLY A 7 -0.98 3.74 8.87
C GLY A 7 -2.42 3.75 9.42
N GLN A 8 -2.90 4.86 10.00
CA GLN A 8 -4.20 4.92 10.67
C GLN A 8 -5.37 5.27 9.73
N CYS A 9 -5.19 6.21 8.81
CA CYS A 9 -6.30 6.86 8.08
C CYS A 9 -6.73 6.16 6.78
N GLY A 10 -5.89 5.31 6.17
CA GLY A 10 -6.23 4.63 4.91
C GLY A 10 -6.33 5.53 3.66
N THR A 11 -6.04 6.82 3.75
CA THR A 11 -6.17 7.76 2.61
C THR A 11 -5.06 7.60 1.55
N CYS A 12 -4.08 6.74 1.80
CA CYS A 12 -2.94 6.46 0.93
C CYS A 12 -3.01 5.08 0.29
N ILE A 13 -4.22 4.50 0.19
CA ILE A 13 -4.43 3.25 -0.56
C ILE A 13 -4.11 3.50 -2.02
N VAL A 14 -3.28 2.63 -2.59
CA VAL A 14 -2.93 2.58 -4.01
C VAL A 14 -3.06 1.15 -4.50
N GLU A 15 -3.35 1.00 -5.79
CA GLU A 15 -3.30 -0.27 -6.49
C GLU A 15 -1.94 -0.38 -7.18
N ILE A 16 -1.26 -1.50 -6.98
CA ILE A 16 -0.02 -1.83 -7.68
C ILE A 16 -0.40 -2.50 -8.99
N VAL A 17 -0.02 -1.89 -10.12
CA VAL A 17 -0.31 -2.44 -11.45
C VAL A 17 0.87 -3.24 -12.00
N GLU A 18 2.11 -2.91 -11.60
CA GLU A 18 3.34 -3.60 -12.00
C GLU A 18 4.40 -3.51 -10.88
N GLY A 19 5.29 -4.51 -10.78
CA GLY A 19 6.43 -4.49 -9.86
C GLY A 19 6.11 -4.89 -8.41
N MET A 20 5.10 -5.74 -8.17
CA MET A 20 4.74 -6.22 -6.83
C MET A 20 5.91 -6.92 -6.12
N GLU A 21 6.77 -7.61 -6.86
CA GLU A 21 7.98 -8.28 -6.40
C GLU A 21 9.04 -7.31 -5.85
N ASN A 22 8.98 -6.02 -6.23
CA ASN A 22 9.91 -4.99 -5.78
C ASN A 22 9.49 -4.34 -4.46
N LEU A 23 8.42 -4.83 -3.81
CA LEU A 23 7.89 -4.26 -2.59
C LEU A 23 8.31 -5.03 -1.34
N SER A 24 8.37 -4.34 -0.21
CA SER A 24 8.45 -5.03 1.08
C SER A 24 7.23 -5.94 1.30
N PRO A 25 7.37 -6.99 2.14
CA PRO A 25 6.22 -7.74 2.63
C PRO A 25 5.16 -6.82 3.25
N LEU A 26 3.91 -7.27 3.27
CA LEU A 26 2.83 -6.54 3.93
C LEU A 26 3.12 -6.39 5.42
N THR A 27 3.00 -5.17 5.92
CA THR A 27 3.03 -4.90 7.35
C THR A 27 1.75 -5.42 8.03
N GLU A 28 1.78 -5.61 9.35
CA GLU A 28 0.57 -5.97 10.11
C GLU A 28 -0.55 -4.93 9.99
N VAL A 29 -0.19 -3.66 9.83
CA VAL A 29 -1.17 -2.58 9.61
C VAL A 29 -1.84 -2.75 8.25
N GLU A 30 -1.07 -3.04 7.20
CA GLU A 30 -1.61 -3.32 5.87
C GLU A 30 -2.52 -4.54 5.89
N LYS A 31 -2.08 -5.67 6.47
CA LYS A 31 -2.89 -6.89 6.59
C LYS A 31 -4.25 -6.63 7.24
N ARG A 32 -4.28 -5.81 8.29
CA ARG A 32 -5.53 -5.44 8.99
C ARG A 32 -6.41 -4.50 8.16
N LYS A 33 -5.84 -3.45 7.57
CA LYS A 33 -6.57 -2.40 6.85
C LYS A 33 -7.05 -2.85 5.47
N LEU A 34 -6.32 -3.75 4.82
CA LEU A 34 -6.56 -4.22 3.46
C LEU A 34 -7.20 -5.61 3.40
N LYS A 35 -7.60 -6.18 4.55
CA LYS A 35 -8.14 -7.55 4.66
C LYS A 35 -9.23 -7.92 3.64
N ASN A 36 -10.05 -6.95 3.23
CA ASN A 36 -11.16 -7.15 2.28
C ASN A 36 -10.94 -6.39 0.95
N LYS A 37 -9.69 -6.16 0.57
CA LYS A 37 -9.28 -5.49 -0.67
C LYS A 37 -8.51 -6.46 -1.57
N PRO A 38 -8.40 -6.17 -2.87
CA PRO A 38 -7.55 -6.97 -3.76
C PRO A 38 -6.11 -7.05 -3.23
N ASP A 39 -5.45 -8.19 -3.47
CA ASP A 39 -4.10 -8.46 -2.94
C ASP A 39 -3.03 -7.51 -3.47
N ASN A 40 -3.28 -6.86 -4.62
CA ASN A 40 -2.39 -5.86 -5.21
C ASN A 40 -2.59 -4.45 -4.62
N TYR A 41 -3.40 -4.29 -3.57
CA TYR A 41 -3.55 -3.00 -2.90
C TYR A 41 -2.49 -2.85 -1.81
N ARG A 42 -1.98 -1.63 -1.65
CA ARG A 42 -0.98 -1.28 -0.63
C ARG A 42 -1.34 0.01 0.08
N LEU A 43 -0.87 0.16 1.32
CA LEU A 43 -0.80 1.48 1.94
C LEU A 43 0.53 2.10 1.53
N ALA A 44 0.49 3.13 0.68
CA ALA A 44 1.71 3.75 0.16
C ALA A 44 2.64 4.25 1.27
N CYS A 45 2.09 4.68 2.41
CA CYS A 45 2.90 5.13 3.55
C CYS A 45 3.52 4.02 4.40
N GLN A 46 3.16 2.74 4.18
CA GLN A 46 3.67 1.59 4.93
C GLN A 46 4.48 0.63 4.05
N THR A 47 4.63 0.94 2.77
CA THR A 47 5.29 0.10 1.78
C THR A 47 6.67 0.65 1.47
N LEU A 48 7.70 -0.20 1.52
CA LEU A 48 9.02 0.15 1.01
C LEU A 48 9.17 -0.34 -0.44
N VAL A 49 9.78 0.49 -1.27
CA VAL A 49 9.99 0.25 -2.70
C VAL A 49 11.48 -0.03 -2.93
N ASN A 50 11.80 -1.22 -3.44
CA ASN A 50 13.17 -1.70 -3.66
C ASN A 50 13.54 -1.80 -5.16
N GLY A 51 12.66 -1.31 -6.05
CA GLY A 51 12.82 -1.36 -7.50
C GLY A 51 11.69 -0.60 -8.21
N PRO A 52 11.63 -0.63 -9.55
CA PRO A 52 10.57 0.05 -10.31
C PRO A 52 9.19 -0.52 -10.00
N VAL A 53 8.21 0.37 -9.81
CA VAL A 53 6.81 0.02 -9.52
C VAL A 53 5.90 1.02 -10.21
N THR A 54 4.83 0.52 -10.82
CA THR A 54 3.76 1.36 -11.38
C THR A 54 2.54 1.25 -10.49
N VAL A 55 1.91 2.38 -10.17
CA VAL A 55 0.74 2.44 -9.27
C VAL A 55 -0.42 3.23 -9.87
N LYS A 56 -1.64 2.82 -9.54
CA LYS A 56 -2.86 3.60 -9.77
C LYS A 56 -3.32 4.21 -8.44
N THR A 57 -3.46 5.54 -8.44
CA THR A 57 -3.96 6.28 -7.28
C THR A 57 -5.48 6.38 -7.31
N LYS A 58 -6.11 6.49 -6.13
CA LYS A 58 -7.57 6.46 -5.96
C LYS A 58 -8.21 5.26 -6.70
N PRO A 59 -7.74 4.04 -6.41
CA PRO A 59 -8.23 2.83 -7.07
C PRO A 59 -9.65 2.44 -6.66
#